data_AF-A0A372RIN8-F1
#
_entry.id   AF-A0A372RIN8-F1
#
_cell.length_a   1.000
_cell.length_b   1.000
_cell.length_c   1.000
_cell.angle_alpha   90.00
_cell.angle_beta   90.00
_cell.angle_gamma   90.00
#
_symmetry.space_group_name_H-M   'P 1'
#
loop_
_entity.id
_entity.type
_entity.pdbx_description
1 polymer ?
#
loop_
_entity_poly.entity_id
_entity_poly.type
_entity_poly.pdbx_seq_one_letter_code
_entity_poly.pdbx_strand_id
1 'polypeptide(L)'
;MQQELFLPVSNNFEKLFKSKKDYDVIIKAGEDNDQKEIYAHSNILRCQSEYFDTVFSSNWAEKKDGKYIFKKPNISPYIFEIIIRYLYCGQLDLNVKNGSDTLKLLLDTEELGLNILSEYIQEFLIKNQEKFLQNDLIGILEVAFQHETFTTLRDCGLEAICQEPNILFGTDKILSLPAQILESLLKRDDLALDEIEIWNNLIRWAHAQQPTVNKDPSEWTKDELTLMERTLLRFIPLIRFHDITSEEYYDKL
;
A
#
# COMPACT_ATOMS: atom_id res chain seq x y z
N MET A 1 26.36 15.52 31.35
CA MET A 1 25.09 16.04 30.81
C MET A 1 25.31 16.34 29.34
N GLN A 2 24.65 15.62 28.44
CA GLN A 2 24.75 15.79 26.99
C GLN A 2 23.49 16.53 26.53
N GLN A 3 23.66 17.59 25.74
CA GLN A 3 22.55 18.35 25.15
C GLN A 3 22.37 17.94 23.68
N GLU A 4 21.13 17.71 23.27
CA GLU A 4 20.77 17.27 21.93
C GLU A 4 20.41 18.49 21.05
N LEU A 5 21.39 18.98 20.29
CA LEU A 5 21.25 20.16 19.42
C LEU A 5 21.16 19.75 17.94
N PHE A 6 20.21 18.87 17.61
CA PHE A 6 20.09 18.31 16.25
C PHE A 6 19.61 19.31 15.20
N LEU A 7 18.75 20.26 15.57
CA LEU A 7 18.12 21.17 14.61
C LEU A 7 19.11 22.06 13.84
N PRO A 8 20.11 22.72 14.48
CA PRO A 8 21.15 23.45 13.75
C PRO A 8 21.94 22.58 12.77
N VAL A 9 22.24 21.33 13.14
CA VAL A 9 22.97 20.38 12.30
C VAL A 9 22.13 19.98 11.08
N SER A 10 20.88 19.58 11.31
CA SER A 10 19.90 19.28 10.26
C SER A 10 19.73 20.45 9.27
N ASN A 11 19.62 21.68 9.76
CA ASN A 11 19.53 22.88 8.91
C ASN A 11 20.79 23.13 8.08
N ASN A 12 21.97 22.76 8.58
CA ASN A 12 23.22 22.87 7.81
C ASN A 12 23.26 21.86 6.65
N PHE A 13 22.79 20.63 6.87
CA PHE A 13 22.64 19.66 5.80
C PHE A 13 21.58 20.07 4.77
N GLU A 14 20.47 20.66 5.21
CA GLU A 14 19.47 21.19 4.27
C GLU A 14 20.05 22.32 3.40
N LYS A 15 20.86 23.23 3.99
CA LYS A 15 21.59 24.26 3.23
C LYS A 15 22.56 23.64 2.23
N LEU A 16 23.27 22.58 2.61
CA LEU A 16 24.17 21.86 1.70
C LEU A 16 23.38 21.30 0.50
N PHE A 17 22.26 20.61 0.75
CA PHE A 17 21.38 20.11 -0.30
C PHE A 17 20.93 21.22 -1.26
N LYS A 18 20.41 22.33 -0.74
CA LYS A 18 19.94 23.48 -1.54
C LYS A 18 21.08 24.15 -2.33
N SER A 19 22.27 24.26 -1.73
CA SER A 19 23.42 24.90 -2.37
C SER A 19 24.00 24.10 -3.53
N LYS A 20 23.78 22.78 -3.55
CA LYS A 20 24.37 21.83 -4.51
C LYS A 20 25.89 21.91 -4.58
N LYS A 21 26.54 22.47 -3.55
CA LYS A 21 28.00 22.64 -3.53
C LYS A 21 28.65 21.27 -3.36
N ASP A 22 29.66 20.98 -4.18
CA ASP A 22 30.47 19.74 -4.08
C ASP A 22 29.67 18.43 -4.30
N TYR A 23 28.54 18.50 -5.01
CA TYR A 23 27.75 17.33 -5.35
C TYR A 23 28.55 16.30 -6.18
N ASP A 24 28.34 15.02 -5.88
CA ASP A 24 28.93 13.89 -6.60
C ASP A 24 27.86 12.90 -7.11
N VAL A 25 26.58 13.18 -6.90
CA VAL A 25 25.45 12.41 -7.42
C VAL A 25 24.52 13.29 -8.25
N ILE A 26 24.12 12.80 -9.43
CA ILE A 26 23.07 13.35 -10.27
C ILE A 26 21.96 12.30 -10.38
N ILE A 27 20.80 12.58 -9.79
CA ILE A 27 19.61 11.75 -9.88
C ILE A 27 18.75 12.30 -11.01
N LYS A 28 18.45 11.47 -12.01
CA LYS A 28 17.52 11.77 -13.11
C LYS A 28 16.18 11.14 -12.80
N ALA A 29 15.24 11.96 -12.33
CA ALA A 29 13.89 11.56 -11.95
C ALA A 29 12.89 11.96 -13.03
N GLY A 30 11.81 11.20 -13.18
CA GLY A 30 10.75 11.44 -14.17
C GLY A 30 11.06 10.96 -15.59
N GLU A 31 10.02 10.90 -16.41
CA GLU A 31 10.04 10.48 -17.81
C GLU A 31 9.84 11.67 -18.77
N ASP A 32 10.34 11.50 -19.99
CA ASP A 32 10.16 12.40 -21.12
C ASP A 32 10.34 13.90 -20.77
N ASN A 33 9.27 14.69 -20.92
CA ASN A 33 9.28 16.14 -20.76
C ASN A 33 9.29 16.60 -19.30
N ASP A 34 8.98 15.73 -18.35
CA ASP A 34 8.96 16.04 -16.92
C ASP A 34 10.26 15.65 -16.21
N GLN A 35 11.23 15.10 -16.94
CA GLN A 35 12.50 14.71 -16.39
C GLN A 35 13.24 15.91 -15.77
N LYS A 36 13.71 15.73 -14.53
CA LYS A 36 14.56 16.73 -13.85
C LYS A 36 15.74 16.07 -13.17
N GLU A 37 16.81 16.87 -13.03
CA GLU A 37 18.02 16.48 -12.32
C GLU A 37 17.99 17.00 -10.87
N ILE A 38 18.22 16.10 -9.93
CA ILE A 38 18.40 16.38 -8.51
C ILE A 38 19.87 16.11 -8.18
N TYR A 39 20.53 17.07 -7.55
CA TYR A 39 21.95 16.99 -7.22
C TYR A 39 22.12 16.65 -5.73
N ALA A 40 22.94 15.66 -5.43
CA ALA A 40 23.11 15.14 -4.08
C ALA A 40 24.55 14.66 -3.80
N HIS A 41 24.77 14.19 -2.57
CA HIS A 41 26.05 13.72 -2.06
C HIS A 41 25.93 12.24 -1.68
N SER A 42 26.76 11.41 -2.29
CA SER A 42 26.72 9.95 -2.11
C SER A 42 26.93 9.59 -0.66
N ASN A 43 27.92 10.17 0.02
CA ASN A 43 28.22 9.90 1.43
C ASN A 43 27.01 10.15 2.37
N ILE A 44 26.21 11.19 2.11
CA ILE A 44 25.00 11.46 2.89
C ILE A 44 23.94 10.39 2.62
N LEU A 45 23.63 10.12 1.36
CA LEU A 45 22.60 9.15 0.99
C LEU A 45 22.93 7.73 1.49
N ARG A 46 24.18 7.31 1.32
CA ARG A 46 24.67 5.99 1.76
C ARG A 46 24.61 5.81 3.27
N CYS A 47 24.86 6.86 4.04
CA CYS A 47 24.79 6.82 5.51
C CYS A 47 23.35 6.64 6.02
N GLN A 48 22.35 7.06 5.23
CA GLN A 48 20.96 7.13 5.64
C GLN A 48 20.11 5.94 5.14
N SER A 49 20.63 5.18 4.19
CA SER A 49 19.85 4.16 3.49
C SER A 49 20.75 3.09 2.90
N GLU A 50 20.51 1.83 3.28
CA GLU A 50 21.20 0.66 2.72
C GLU A 50 20.96 0.52 1.20
N TYR A 51 19.79 0.95 0.73
CA TYR A 51 19.48 1.02 -0.69
C TYR A 51 20.49 1.91 -1.43
N PHE A 52 20.68 3.14 -0.94
CA PHE A 52 21.66 4.06 -1.54
C PHE A 52 23.11 3.62 -1.29
N ASP A 53 23.41 3.00 -0.14
CA ASP A 53 24.73 2.41 0.09
C ASP A 53 25.07 1.35 -0.96
N THR A 54 24.10 0.49 -1.26
CA THR A 54 24.22 -0.50 -2.33
C THR A 54 24.37 0.18 -3.69
N VAL A 55 23.45 1.06 -4.08
CA VAL A 55 23.44 1.74 -5.40
C VAL A 55 24.78 2.40 -5.73
N PHE A 56 25.40 3.07 -4.75
CA PHE A 56 26.65 3.80 -4.93
C PHE A 56 27.91 2.97 -4.61
N SER A 57 27.76 1.70 -4.24
CA SER A 57 28.86 0.74 -4.04
C SER A 57 28.93 -0.35 -5.13
N SER A 58 27.81 -0.72 -5.73
CA SER A 58 27.68 -1.96 -6.55
C SER A 58 27.73 -1.75 -8.07
N ASN A 59 28.33 -0.66 -8.57
CA ASN A 59 28.32 -0.27 -10.00
C ASN A 59 26.90 -0.14 -10.63
N TRP A 60 25.84 -0.08 -9.81
CA TRP A 60 24.46 0.12 -10.30
C TRP A 60 24.26 1.53 -10.87
N ALA A 61 24.81 2.54 -10.21
CA ALA A 61 24.88 3.88 -10.78
C ALA A 61 26.06 3.99 -11.75
N GLU A 62 25.80 4.54 -12.93
CA GLU A 62 26.85 4.89 -13.89
C GLU A 62 27.75 5.97 -13.27
N LYS A 63 29.07 5.87 -13.42
CA LYS A 63 29.98 6.93 -12.97
C LYS A 63 30.61 7.63 -14.17
N LYS A 64 30.35 8.92 -14.32
CA LYS A 64 30.88 9.76 -15.41
C LYS A 64 31.54 11.01 -14.82
N ASP A 65 32.77 11.30 -15.26
CA ASP A 65 33.55 12.45 -14.80
C ASP A 65 33.63 12.56 -13.26
N GLY A 66 33.76 11.41 -12.60
CA GLY A 66 33.84 11.31 -11.13
C GLY A 66 32.50 11.36 -10.39
N LYS A 67 31.38 11.57 -11.09
CA LYS A 67 30.04 11.70 -10.50
C LYS A 67 29.16 10.48 -10.81
N TYR A 68 28.35 10.07 -9.83
CA TYR A 68 27.32 9.05 -10.03
C TYR A 68 26.13 9.64 -10.80
N ILE A 69 25.63 8.89 -11.77
CA ILE A 69 24.39 9.15 -12.49
C ILE A 69 23.42 8.03 -12.13
N PHE A 70 22.37 8.39 -11.39
CA PHE A 70 21.33 7.47 -10.97
C PHE A 70 20.02 7.81 -11.68
N LYS A 71 19.40 6.86 -12.38
CA LYS A 71 18.19 7.07 -13.17
C LYS A 71 16.99 6.39 -12.49
N LYS A 72 15.93 7.15 -12.24
CA LYS A 72 14.65 6.68 -11.69
C LYS A 72 13.49 7.35 -12.42
N PRO A 73 13.20 6.90 -13.66
CA PRO A 73 12.14 7.49 -14.47
C PRO A 73 10.75 7.35 -13.85
N ASN A 74 10.50 6.27 -13.10
CA ASN A 74 9.23 5.97 -12.44
C ASN A 74 8.85 6.92 -11.29
N ILE A 75 9.83 7.61 -10.68
CA ILE A 75 9.59 8.50 -9.54
C ILE A 75 9.45 9.94 -10.05
N SER A 76 8.38 10.62 -9.61
CA SER A 76 8.18 12.04 -9.91
C SER A 76 9.32 12.88 -9.33
N PRO A 77 9.89 13.85 -10.06
CA PRO A 77 10.99 14.65 -9.53
C PRO A 77 10.67 15.37 -8.22
N TYR A 78 9.43 15.87 -8.07
CA TYR A 78 9.01 16.56 -6.86
C TYR A 78 8.96 15.62 -5.65
N ILE A 79 8.40 14.41 -5.83
CA ILE A 79 8.36 13.39 -4.78
C ILE A 79 9.78 12.94 -4.43
N PHE A 80 10.63 12.75 -5.44
CA PHE A 80 12.00 12.35 -5.17
C PHE A 80 12.77 13.46 -4.42
N GLU A 81 12.55 14.73 -4.75
CA GLU A 81 13.15 15.85 -4.02
C GLU A 81 12.72 15.87 -2.53
N ILE A 82 11.46 15.55 -2.22
CA ILE A 82 10.99 15.39 -0.84
C ILE A 82 11.77 14.28 -0.12
N ILE A 83 11.89 13.11 -0.75
CA ILE A 83 12.60 11.95 -0.17
C ILE A 83 14.07 12.28 0.07
N ILE A 84 14.75 12.84 -0.94
CA ILE A 84 16.16 13.21 -0.81
C ILE A 84 16.34 14.29 0.26
N ARG A 85 15.47 15.30 0.32
CA ARG A 85 15.53 16.32 1.39
C ARG A 85 15.38 15.69 2.77
N TYR A 86 14.44 14.76 2.95
CA TYR A 86 14.30 14.01 4.20
C TYR A 86 15.59 13.30 4.60
N LEU A 87 16.28 12.64 3.68
CA LEU A 87 17.56 11.97 3.98
C LEU A 87 18.66 12.95 4.43
N TYR A 88 18.58 14.23 4.10
CA TYR A 88 19.56 15.22 4.56
C TYR A 88 19.26 15.76 5.95
N CYS A 89 17.99 16.08 6.23
CA CYS A 89 17.64 16.90 7.38
C CYS A 89 16.54 16.30 8.27
N GLY A 90 15.99 15.13 7.91
CA GLY A 90 14.88 14.50 8.63
C GLY A 90 13.57 15.28 8.53
N GLN A 91 13.50 16.32 7.69
CA GLN A 91 12.30 17.14 7.53
C GLN A 91 11.54 16.69 6.29
N LEU A 92 10.28 16.33 6.51
CA LEU A 92 9.36 15.93 5.47
C LEU A 92 8.35 17.07 5.27
N ASP A 93 8.31 17.63 4.07
CA ASP A 93 7.28 18.62 3.72
C ASP A 93 6.09 17.87 3.12
N LEU A 94 5.16 17.46 3.99
CA LEU A 94 3.90 16.80 3.61
C LEU A 94 2.77 17.80 3.31
N ASN A 95 3.08 19.07 3.01
CA ASN A 95 2.12 19.95 2.32
C ASN A 95 1.82 19.50 0.88
N VAL A 96 2.23 18.29 0.55
CA VAL A 96 1.86 17.48 -0.60
C VAL A 96 0.36 17.60 -0.88
N LYS A 97 0.05 17.83 -2.15
CA LYS A 97 -1.12 18.58 -2.61
C LYS A 97 -2.44 17.81 -2.60
N ASN A 98 -2.46 16.56 -2.11
CA ASN A 98 -3.64 15.71 -1.91
C ASN A 98 -3.21 14.30 -1.46
N GLY A 99 -4.17 13.44 -1.09
CA GLY A 99 -3.90 12.05 -0.69
C GLY A 99 -3.27 11.18 -1.78
N SER A 100 -3.49 11.46 -3.07
CA SER A 100 -2.88 10.68 -4.17
C SER A 100 -1.35 10.84 -4.20
N ASP A 101 -0.87 12.09 -4.11
CA ASP A 101 0.57 12.33 -4.03
C ASP A 101 1.18 11.75 -2.74
N THR A 102 0.41 11.70 -1.64
CA THR A 102 0.85 11.07 -0.38
C THR A 102 0.98 9.55 -0.53
N LEU A 103 0.03 8.90 -1.20
CA LEU A 103 0.10 7.47 -1.51
C LEU A 103 1.27 7.18 -2.47
N LYS A 104 1.52 8.04 -3.46
CA LYS A 104 2.66 7.89 -4.34
C LYS A 104 4.00 8.03 -3.60
N LEU A 105 4.10 9.00 -2.70
CA LEU A 105 5.26 9.14 -1.81
C LEU A 105 5.47 7.87 -0.98
N LEU A 106 4.41 7.28 -0.41
CA LEU A 106 4.49 6.01 0.34
C LEU A 106 5.03 4.86 -0.51
N LEU A 107 4.54 4.71 -1.74
CA LEU A 107 5.00 3.69 -2.69
C LEU A 107 6.48 3.88 -3.06
N ASP A 108 6.87 5.12 -3.35
CA ASP A 108 8.25 5.46 -3.72
C ASP A 108 9.21 5.25 -2.53
N THR A 109 8.78 5.49 -1.28
CA THR A 109 9.60 5.22 -0.08
C THR A 109 9.76 3.72 0.19
N GLU A 110 8.73 2.92 -0.12
CA GLU A 110 8.81 1.46 -0.06
C GLU A 110 9.79 0.90 -1.09
N GLU A 111 9.72 1.37 -2.34
CA GLU A 111 10.65 0.96 -3.40
C GLU A 111 12.12 1.25 -3.03
N LEU A 112 12.35 2.31 -2.27
CA LEU A 112 13.68 2.73 -1.79
C LEU A 112 14.07 2.08 -0.45
N GLY A 113 13.23 1.22 0.13
CA GLY A 113 13.48 0.53 1.40
C GLY A 113 13.55 1.46 2.61
N LEU A 114 12.84 2.60 2.58
CA LEU A 114 12.86 3.62 3.63
C LEU A 114 11.79 3.36 4.70
N ASN A 115 11.84 2.19 5.35
CA ASN A 115 10.75 1.66 6.20
C ASN A 115 10.27 2.62 7.30
N ILE A 116 11.19 3.34 7.98
CA ILE A 116 10.81 4.32 9.02
C ILE A 116 9.98 5.47 8.43
N LEU A 117 10.35 5.92 7.23
CA LEU A 117 9.62 6.98 6.53
C LEU A 117 8.28 6.45 6.00
N SER A 118 8.26 5.24 5.42
CA SER A 118 7.04 4.58 4.96
C SER A 118 6.01 4.46 6.10
N GLU A 119 6.42 4.01 7.28
CA GLU A 119 5.54 3.90 8.46
C GLU A 119 4.96 5.26 8.86
N TYR A 120 5.80 6.30 8.93
CA TYR A 120 5.34 7.65 9.23
C TYR A 120 4.32 8.15 8.20
N ILE A 121 4.54 7.88 6.91
CA ILE A 121 3.62 8.30 5.85
C ILE A 121 2.29 7.52 5.92
N GLN A 122 2.31 6.23 6.26
CA GLN A 122 1.07 5.47 6.49
C GLN A 122 0.21 6.12 7.57
N GLU A 123 0.80 6.41 8.74
CA GLU A 123 0.08 7.08 9.82
C GLU A 123 -0.42 8.47 9.40
N PHE A 124 0.39 9.22 8.65
CA PHE A 124 0.00 10.53 8.18
C PHE A 124 -1.19 10.46 7.22
N LEU A 125 -1.19 9.50 6.28
CA LEU A 125 -2.28 9.28 5.32
C LEU A 125 -3.58 8.98 6.07
N ILE A 126 -3.54 8.08 7.06
CA ILE A 126 -4.69 7.72 7.91
C ILE A 126 -5.22 8.92 8.68
N LYS A 127 -4.34 9.68 9.35
CA LYS A 127 -4.73 10.79 10.23
C LYS A 127 -5.19 12.04 9.48
N ASN A 128 -4.67 12.30 8.29
CA ASN A 128 -4.81 13.60 7.62
C ASN A 128 -5.52 13.53 6.25
N GLN A 129 -5.70 12.35 5.66
CA GLN A 129 -6.27 12.17 4.32
C GLN A 129 -7.52 11.28 4.35
N GLU A 130 -8.31 11.34 5.42
CA GLU A 130 -9.53 10.54 5.62
C GLU A 130 -10.47 10.56 4.41
N LYS A 131 -10.74 11.74 3.83
CA LYS A 131 -11.60 11.86 2.64
C LYS A 131 -11.04 11.11 1.42
N PHE A 132 -9.73 11.13 1.24
CA PHE A 132 -9.09 10.39 0.16
C PHE A 132 -9.23 8.88 0.39
N LEU A 133 -9.04 8.43 1.64
CA LEU A 133 -9.22 7.03 2.00
C LEU A 133 -10.67 6.57 1.79
N GLN A 134 -11.65 7.37 2.20
CA GLN A 134 -13.08 7.05 2.04
C GLN A 134 -13.51 7.00 0.56
N ASN A 135 -12.91 7.83 -0.29
CA ASN A 135 -13.26 7.85 -1.72
C ASN A 135 -12.93 6.52 -2.42
N ASP A 136 -11.84 5.84 -2.03
CA ASP A 136 -11.43 4.56 -2.62
C ASP A 136 -10.76 3.63 -1.61
N LEU A 137 -11.50 3.29 -0.53
CA LEU A 137 -10.99 2.44 0.53
C LEU A 137 -10.53 1.07 0.00
N ILE A 138 -11.29 0.49 -0.94
CA ILE A 138 -11.00 -0.83 -1.50
C ILE A 138 -9.73 -0.79 -2.35
N GLY A 139 -9.59 0.17 -3.26
CA GLY A 139 -8.36 0.30 -4.06
C GLY A 139 -7.12 0.54 -3.21
N ILE A 140 -7.23 1.35 -2.15
CA ILE A 140 -6.12 1.59 -1.22
C ILE A 140 -5.79 0.33 -0.41
N LEU A 141 -6.79 -0.42 0.03
CA LEU A 141 -6.59 -1.69 0.72
C LEU A 141 -5.93 -2.71 -0.20
N GLU A 142 -6.32 -2.78 -1.47
CA GLU A 142 -5.66 -3.62 -2.48
C GLU A 142 -4.19 -3.27 -2.62
N VAL A 143 -3.84 -1.98 -2.69
CA VAL A 143 -2.45 -1.53 -2.68
C VAL A 143 -1.74 -1.96 -1.40
N ALA A 144 -2.36 -1.76 -0.23
CA ALA A 144 -1.77 -2.18 1.06
C ALA A 144 -1.51 -3.70 1.15
N PHE A 145 -2.29 -4.52 0.46
CA PHE A 145 -2.07 -5.96 0.38
C PHE A 145 -1.01 -6.38 -0.64
N GLN A 146 -0.63 -5.52 -1.57
CA GLN A 146 0.49 -5.75 -2.50
C GLN A 146 1.85 -5.49 -1.85
N HIS A 147 1.89 -4.73 -0.76
CA HIS A 147 3.11 -4.35 -0.05
C HIS A 147 3.12 -4.91 1.38
N GLU A 148 4.06 -5.81 1.68
CA GLU A 148 4.11 -6.51 2.96
C GLU A 148 4.27 -5.56 4.16
N THR A 149 5.00 -4.45 3.97
CA THR A 149 5.28 -3.43 5.00
C THR A 149 4.10 -2.51 5.29
N PHE A 150 3.04 -2.51 4.49
CA PHE A 150 1.90 -1.59 4.64
C PHE A 150 0.88 -2.10 5.68
N THR A 151 1.38 -2.62 6.81
CA THR A 151 0.56 -3.24 7.85
C THR A 151 -0.41 -2.25 8.48
N THR A 152 0.04 -1.03 8.78
CA THR A 152 -0.77 -0.01 9.45
C THR A 152 -1.93 0.45 8.55
N LEU A 153 -1.67 0.63 7.26
CA LEU A 153 -2.71 0.96 6.29
C LEU A 153 -3.69 -0.19 6.06
N ARG A 154 -3.17 -1.44 6.04
CA ARG A 154 -3.99 -2.65 5.91
C ARG A 154 -4.92 -2.81 7.10
N ASP A 155 -4.40 -2.71 8.32
CA ASP A 155 -5.18 -2.88 9.55
C ASP A 155 -6.27 -1.81 9.67
N CYS A 156 -5.93 -0.56 9.36
CA CYS A 156 -6.90 0.54 9.31
C CYS A 156 -8.01 0.29 8.29
N GLY A 157 -7.67 -0.19 7.08
CA GLY A 157 -8.67 -0.45 6.05
C GLY A 157 -9.56 -1.65 6.36
N LEU A 158 -9.01 -2.72 6.94
CA LEU A 158 -9.78 -3.86 7.42
C LEU A 158 -10.71 -3.46 8.56
N GLU A 159 -10.23 -2.68 9.53
CA GLU A 159 -11.04 -2.18 10.65
C GLU A 159 -12.20 -1.31 10.16
N ALA A 160 -11.96 -0.42 9.20
CA ALA A 160 -13.01 0.42 8.62
C ALA A 160 -14.12 -0.42 7.95
N ILE A 161 -13.76 -1.48 7.23
CA ILE A 161 -14.76 -2.40 6.63
C ILE A 161 -15.47 -3.22 7.71
N CYS A 162 -14.78 -3.66 8.76
CA CYS A 162 -15.41 -4.39 9.86
C CYS A 162 -16.43 -3.54 10.63
N GLN A 163 -16.15 -2.24 10.82
CA GLN A 163 -17.05 -1.28 11.46
C GLN A 163 -18.22 -0.87 10.56
N GLU A 164 -18.00 -0.75 9.25
CA GLU A 164 -19.03 -0.43 8.26
C GLU A 164 -19.05 -1.42 7.08
N PRO A 165 -19.52 -2.68 7.29
CA PRO A 165 -19.43 -3.73 6.28
C PRO A 165 -20.12 -3.42 4.95
N ASN A 166 -21.16 -2.57 5.00
CA ASN A 166 -21.91 -2.15 3.83
C ASN A 166 -21.06 -1.42 2.77
N ILE A 167 -19.90 -0.85 3.13
CA ILE A 167 -18.94 -0.27 2.18
C ILE A 167 -18.48 -1.30 1.13
N LEU A 168 -18.39 -2.57 1.55
CA LEU A 168 -17.97 -3.70 0.71
C LEU A 168 -19.14 -4.66 0.43
N PHE A 169 -19.68 -5.27 1.47
CA PHE A 169 -20.67 -6.36 1.42
C PHE A 169 -22.05 -5.90 0.93
N GLY A 170 -22.36 -4.61 1.06
CA GLY A 170 -23.59 -3.99 0.55
C GLY A 170 -23.54 -3.60 -0.93
N THR A 171 -22.42 -3.88 -1.62
CA THR A 171 -22.20 -3.43 -3.01
C THR A 171 -21.73 -4.59 -3.91
N ASP A 172 -21.52 -4.30 -5.20
CA ASP A 172 -20.89 -5.26 -6.13
C ASP A 172 -19.36 -5.19 -6.08
N LYS A 173 -18.76 -4.31 -5.27
CA LYS A 173 -17.28 -4.24 -5.10
C LYS A 173 -16.71 -5.55 -4.58
N ILE A 174 -17.49 -6.29 -3.79
CA ILE A 174 -17.06 -7.61 -3.32
C ILE A 174 -16.75 -8.55 -4.49
N LEU A 175 -17.50 -8.49 -5.60
CA LEU A 175 -17.42 -9.47 -6.68
C LEU A 175 -16.02 -9.54 -7.34
N SER A 176 -15.26 -8.46 -7.31
CA SER A 176 -13.88 -8.38 -7.84
C SER A 176 -12.80 -8.41 -6.75
N LEU A 177 -13.17 -8.54 -5.48
CA LEU A 177 -12.24 -8.41 -4.36
C LEU A 177 -11.16 -9.52 -4.40
N PRO A 178 -9.87 -9.17 -4.26
CA PRO A 178 -8.82 -10.17 -4.13
C PRO A 178 -9.06 -11.09 -2.93
N ALA A 179 -8.90 -12.39 -3.16
CA ALA A 179 -9.21 -13.41 -2.17
C ALA A 179 -8.49 -13.25 -0.84
N GLN A 180 -7.25 -12.73 -0.84
CA GLN A 180 -6.48 -12.48 0.38
C GLN A 180 -7.11 -11.43 1.28
N ILE A 181 -7.78 -10.44 0.70
CA ILE A 181 -8.50 -9.39 1.44
C ILE A 181 -9.76 -9.99 2.03
N LEU A 182 -10.53 -10.73 1.21
CA LEU A 182 -11.72 -11.44 1.69
C LEU A 182 -11.37 -12.39 2.84
N GLU A 183 -10.31 -13.19 2.69
CA GLU A 183 -9.83 -14.11 3.72
C GLU A 183 -9.44 -13.38 5.02
N SER A 184 -8.80 -12.22 4.90
CA SER A 184 -8.41 -11.41 6.06
C SER A 184 -9.62 -10.80 6.78
N LEU A 185 -10.66 -10.40 6.03
CA LEU A 185 -11.92 -9.92 6.60
C LEU A 185 -12.69 -11.03 7.32
N LEU A 186 -12.79 -12.22 6.70
CA LEU A 186 -13.50 -13.35 7.29
C LEU A 186 -12.80 -13.94 8.53
N LYS A 187 -11.49 -13.70 8.70
CA LYS A 187 -10.76 -14.09 9.93
C LYS A 187 -11.05 -13.19 11.12
N ARG A 188 -11.70 -12.04 10.94
CA ARG A 188 -11.89 -11.05 12.00
C ARG A 188 -13.15 -11.33 12.81
N ASP A 189 -13.01 -11.27 14.13
CA ASP A 189 -14.13 -11.43 15.06
C ASP A 189 -14.99 -10.16 15.21
N ASP A 190 -14.49 -9.02 14.74
CA ASP A 190 -15.17 -7.73 14.83
C ASP A 190 -15.87 -7.29 13.54
N LEU A 191 -16.02 -8.19 12.56
CA LEU A 191 -16.84 -7.94 11.36
C LEU A 191 -18.31 -7.85 11.77
N ALA A 192 -18.87 -6.63 11.77
CA ALA A 192 -20.24 -6.35 12.21
C ALA A 192 -21.31 -6.72 11.17
N LEU A 193 -21.30 -7.98 10.71
CA LEU A 193 -22.20 -8.52 9.70
C LEU A 193 -22.71 -9.89 10.14
N ASP A 194 -24.01 -10.15 9.96
CA ASP A 194 -24.59 -11.44 10.32
C ASP A 194 -23.96 -12.58 9.50
N GLU A 195 -23.74 -13.73 10.12
CA GLU A 195 -23.01 -14.84 9.50
C GLU A 195 -23.70 -15.35 8.22
N ILE A 196 -25.04 -15.29 8.18
CA ILE A 196 -25.80 -15.60 6.98
C ILE A 196 -25.51 -14.60 5.85
N GLU A 197 -25.36 -13.31 6.15
CA GLU A 197 -25.03 -12.29 5.15
C GLU A 197 -23.60 -12.45 4.64
N ILE A 198 -22.67 -12.82 5.52
CA ILE A 198 -21.30 -13.21 5.17
C ILE A 198 -21.33 -14.37 4.17
N TRP A 199 -22.06 -15.44 4.49
CA TRP A 199 -22.19 -16.62 3.63
C TRP A 199 -22.75 -16.26 2.25
N ASN A 200 -23.85 -15.49 2.20
CA ASN A 200 -24.47 -15.09 0.92
C ASN A 200 -23.51 -14.27 0.05
N ASN A 201 -22.74 -13.38 0.66
CA ASN A 201 -21.74 -12.57 -0.04
C ASN A 201 -20.56 -13.40 -0.54
N LEU A 202 -20.11 -14.40 0.23
CA LEU A 202 -19.08 -15.34 -0.20
C LEU A 202 -19.54 -16.16 -1.42
N ILE A 203 -20.81 -16.58 -1.46
CA ILE A 203 -21.40 -17.28 -2.62
C ILE A 203 -21.46 -16.34 -3.84
N ARG A 204 -21.91 -15.09 -3.67
CA ARG A 204 -21.88 -14.07 -4.74
C ARG A 204 -20.47 -13.88 -5.30
N TRP A 205 -19.48 -13.77 -4.41
CA TRP A 205 -18.06 -13.67 -4.78
C TRP A 205 -17.60 -14.90 -5.57
N ALA A 206 -17.88 -16.11 -5.10
CA ALA A 206 -17.45 -17.34 -5.76
C ALA A 206 -18.03 -17.49 -7.17
N HIS A 207 -19.31 -17.14 -7.37
CA HIS A 207 -19.90 -17.11 -8.72
C HIS A 207 -19.26 -16.07 -9.63
N ALA A 208 -18.86 -14.90 -9.10
CA ALA A 208 -18.13 -13.90 -9.88
C ALA A 208 -16.73 -14.40 -10.30
N GLN A 209 -16.07 -15.20 -9.46
CA GLN A 209 -14.79 -15.85 -9.80
C GLN A 209 -14.96 -17.01 -10.79
N GLN A 210 -16.15 -17.62 -10.85
CA GLN A 210 -16.46 -18.77 -11.71
C GLN A 210 -17.65 -18.49 -12.62
N PRO A 211 -17.54 -17.55 -13.59
CA PRO A 211 -18.67 -17.08 -14.39
C PRO A 211 -19.26 -18.13 -15.34
N THR A 212 -18.58 -19.28 -15.51
CA THR A 212 -19.04 -20.40 -16.33
C THR A 212 -19.91 -21.39 -15.57
N VAL A 213 -19.93 -21.33 -14.24
CA VAL A 213 -20.74 -22.19 -13.38
C VAL A 213 -22.19 -21.72 -13.39
N ASN A 214 -23.13 -22.65 -13.57
CA ASN A 214 -24.55 -22.36 -13.48
C ASN A 214 -24.91 -21.71 -12.14
N LYS A 215 -25.85 -20.75 -12.14
CA LYS A 215 -26.33 -20.10 -10.92
C LYS A 215 -27.19 -21.00 -10.05
N ASP A 216 -27.85 -22.00 -10.64
CA ASP A 216 -28.66 -22.98 -9.92
C ASP A 216 -27.79 -24.20 -9.54
N PRO A 217 -27.52 -24.44 -8.24
CA PRO A 217 -26.75 -25.59 -7.77
C PRO A 217 -27.36 -26.95 -8.13
N SER A 218 -28.67 -27.02 -8.37
CA SER A 218 -29.34 -28.27 -8.76
C SER A 218 -29.01 -28.71 -10.19
N GLU A 219 -28.53 -27.79 -11.03
CA GLU A 219 -28.13 -28.04 -12.41
C GLU A 219 -26.62 -28.28 -12.57
N TRP A 220 -25.85 -28.26 -11.47
CA TRP A 220 -24.39 -28.39 -11.52
C TRP A 220 -23.93 -29.76 -12.02
N THR A 221 -23.02 -29.70 -12.98
CA THR A 221 -22.18 -30.83 -13.35
C THR A 221 -21.15 -31.12 -12.25
N LYS A 222 -20.56 -32.32 -12.30
CA LYS A 222 -19.47 -32.71 -11.38
C LYS A 222 -18.27 -31.76 -11.45
N ASP A 223 -17.98 -31.23 -12.65
CA ASP A 223 -16.85 -30.32 -12.86
C ASP A 223 -17.15 -28.93 -12.27
N GLU A 224 -18.36 -28.42 -12.44
CA GLU A 224 -18.80 -27.16 -11.82
C GLU A 224 -18.80 -27.24 -10.28
N LEU A 225 -19.29 -28.35 -9.72
CA LEU A 225 -19.23 -28.60 -8.28
C LEU A 225 -17.78 -28.56 -7.77
N THR A 226 -16.87 -29.24 -8.47
CA THR A 226 -15.44 -29.28 -8.11
C THR A 226 -14.81 -27.87 -8.17
N LEU A 227 -15.22 -27.05 -9.14
CA LEU A 227 -14.71 -25.69 -9.31
C LEU A 227 -15.17 -24.75 -8.18
N MET A 228 -16.44 -24.86 -7.78
CA MET A 228 -16.99 -24.12 -6.64
C MET A 228 -16.37 -24.57 -5.33
N GLU A 229 -16.24 -25.89 -5.10
CA GLU A 229 -15.59 -26.44 -3.92
C GLU A 229 -14.17 -25.88 -3.78
N ARG A 230 -13.35 -25.94 -4.84
CA ARG A 230 -11.98 -25.41 -4.82
C ARG A 230 -11.93 -23.91 -4.55
N THR A 231 -12.89 -23.14 -5.06
CA THR A 231 -12.98 -21.70 -4.87
C THR A 231 -13.30 -21.34 -3.43
N LEU A 232 -14.23 -22.08 -2.81
CA LEU A 232 -14.72 -21.83 -1.47
C LEU A 232 -13.88 -22.47 -0.37
N LEU A 233 -13.12 -23.54 -0.67
CA LEU A 233 -12.47 -24.42 0.32
C LEU A 233 -11.69 -23.67 1.40
N ARG A 234 -10.93 -22.63 1.05
CA ARG A 234 -10.14 -21.85 2.02
C ARG A 234 -10.97 -20.95 2.93
N PHE A 235 -12.21 -20.64 2.53
CA PHE A 235 -13.11 -19.74 3.26
C PHE A 235 -14.10 -20.51 4.13
N ILE A 236 -14.47 -21.75 3.77
CA ILE A 236 -15.39 -22.58 4.56
C ILE A 236 -15.02 -22.65 6.05
N PRO A 237 -13.74 -22.86 6.46
CA PRO A 237 -13.38 -22.91 7.87
C PRO A 237 -13.49 -21.58 8.61
N LEU A 238 -13.64 -20.46 7.87
CA LEU A 238 -13.77 -19.11 8.43
C LEU A 238 -15.23 -18.74 8.68
N ILE A 239 -16.19 -19.55 8.21
CA ILE A 239 -17.62 -19.31 8.39
C ILE A 239 -18.09 -20.00 9.67
N ARG A 240 -18.76 -19.24 10.54
CA ARG A 240 -19.34 -19.72 11.80
C ARG A 240 -20.73 -20.31 11.56
N PHE A 241 -20.83 -21.43 10.83
CA PHE A 241 -22.12 -22.05 10.49
C PHE A 241 -23.08 -22.33 11.66
N HIS A 242 -22.57 -22.39 12.91
CA HIS A 242 -23.41 -22.52 14.11
C HIS A 242 -24.20 -21.25 14.46
N ASP A 243 -23.78 -20.09 13.96
CA ASP A 243 -24.43 -18.80 14.11
C ASP A 243 -25.47 -18.53 12.99
N ILE A 244 -25.63 -19.46 12.05
CA ILE A 244 -26.67 -19.42 11.02
C ILE A 244 -27.86 -20.26 11.50
N THR A 245 -29.03 -19.63 11.63
CA THR A 245 -30.23 -20.35 12.08
C THR A 245 -30.78 -21.28 10.99
N SER A 246 -31.51 -22.32 11.41
CA SER A 246 -32.15 -23.23 10.46
C SER A 246 -33.22 -22.52 9.61
N GLU A 247 -33.95 -21.54 10.17
CA GLU A 247 -34.94 -20.75 9.43
C GLU A 247 -34.29 -19.93 8.31
N GLU A 248 -33.15 -19.29 8.59
CA GLU A 248 -32.37 -18.55 7.58
C GLU A 248 -31.79 -19.44 6.46
N TYR A 249 -31.51 -20.71 6.78
CA TYR A 249 -31.07 -21.69 5.78
C TYR A 249 -32.21 -22.14 4.87
N TYR A 250 -33.41 -22.33 5.42
CA TYR A 250 -34.58 -22.83 4.69
C TYR A 250 -35.29 -21.77 3.85
N ASP A 251 -35.26 -20.49 4.24
CA ASP A 251 -35.85 -19.40 3.45
C ASP A 251 -35.12 -19.12 2.12
N LYS A 252 -33.98 -19.79 1.86
CA LYS A 252 -33.11 -19.55 0.70
C LYS A 252 -32.82 -20.78 -0.16
N LEU A 253 -33.44 -21.92 0.14
CA LEU A 253 -33.53 -23.10 -0.75
C LEU A 253 -34.78 -23.00 -1.62
#